data_AF-A0A4Q6UCN0-F1
#
_entry.id   AF-A0A4Q6UCN0-F1
#
_cell.length_a   1.000
_cell.length_b   1.000
_cell.length_c   1.000
_cell.angle_alpha   90.00
_cell.angle_beta   90.00
_cell.angle_gamma   90.00
#
_symmetry.space_group_name_H-M   'P 1'
#
loop_
_entity.id
_entity.type
_entity.pdbx_description
1 polymer ?
#
loop_
_entity_poly.entity_id
_entity_poly.type
_entity_poly.pdbx_seq_one_letter_code
_entity_poly.pdbx_strand_id
1 'polypeptide(L)' 'MCRCDQDCRRAGRPLHAAGDCDELSTVADHWPRTRRQLVTDGEDPNDPAHGRGLCEGCHNRHTARSSPGGWRT' A
#
# COMPACT_ATOMS: atom_id res chain seq x y z
N MET A 1 6.63 -4.75 11.72
CA MET A 1 6.55 -5.57 10.50
C MET A 1 5.75 -4.85 9.43
N CYS A 2 6.09 -5.08 8.16
CA CYS A 2 5.29 -4.72 7.00
C CYS A 2 3.90 -5.38 7.05
N ARG A 3 2.83 -4.61 6.90
CA ARG A 3 1.43 -5.07 6.87
C ARG A 3 0.91 -5.20 5.44
N CYS A 4 1.62 -5.97 4.61
CA CYS A 4 1.22 -6.18 3.22
C CYS A 4 -0.01 -7.12 3.14
N ASP A 5 -1.04 -6.69 2.41
CA ASP A 5 -2.31 -7.39 2.21
C ASP A 5 -2.40 -8.13 0.87
N GLN A 6 -1.28 -8.25 0.15
CA GLN A 6 -1.22 -8.79 -1.20
C GLN A 6 -0.07 -9.78 -1.35
N ASP A 7 -0.30 -10.79 -2.19
CA ASP A 7 0.77 -11.66 -2.68
C ASP A 7 1.74 -10.85 -3.54
N CYS A 8 2.90 -10.54 -3.00
CA CYS A 8 3.93 -9.81 -3.72
C CYS A 8 4.70 -10.76 -4.62
N ARG A 9 4.63 -10.52 -5.94
CA ARG A 9 5.40 -11.26 -6.96
C ARG A 9 6.28 -10.32 -7.77
N ARG A 10 7.47 -10.78 -8.17
CA ARG A 10 8.36 -10.09 -9.12
C ARG A 10 8.70 -11.04 -10.26
N ALA A 11 8.44 -10.64 -11.51
CA ALA A 11 8.67 -11.47 -12.70
C ALA A 11 8.08 -12.89 -12.60
N GLY A 12 6.85 -13.01 -12.08
CA GLY A 12 6.15 -14.29 -11.92
C GLY A 12 6.53 -15.12 -10.69
N ARG A 13 7.58 -14.75 -9.95
CA ARG A 13 8.01 -15.45 -8.72
C ARG A 13 7.48 -14.77 -7.46
N PRO A 14 6.95 -15.52 -6.47
CA PRO A 14 6.55 -14.96 -5.17
C PRO A 14 7.77 -14.47 -4.39
N LEU A 15 7.65 -13.28 -3.81
CA LEU A 15 8.59 -12.77 -2.82
C LEU A 15 8.19 -13.27 -1.43
N HIS A 16 6.89 -13.15 -1.11
CA HIS A 16 6.22 -13.68 0.07
C HIS A 16 4.71 -13.74 -0.20
N ALA A 17 3.96 -14.50 0.59
CA ALA A 17 2.50 -14.46 0.56
C ALA A 17 1.97 -13.18 1.23
N ALA A 18 0.68 -12.89 1.07
CA ALA A 18 0.02 -11.84 1.84
C ALA A 18 0.22 -12.06 3.36
N GLY A 19 0.60 -11.00 4.08
CA GLY A 19 0.89 -11.07 5.52
C GLY A 19 2.30 -11.55 5.88
N ASP A 20 3.00 -12.27 4.99
CA ASP A 20 4.28 -12.95 5.30
C ASP A 20 5.52 -12.09 4.98
N CYS A 21 5.42 -10.76 5.12
CA CYS A 21 6.53 -9.86 4.84
C CYS A 21 7.30 -9.51 6.12
N ASP A 22 8.44 -10.15 6.33
CA ASP A 22 9.29 -9.93 7.51
C ASP A 22 10.13 -8.64 7.48
N GLU A 23 10.01 -7.85 6.41
CA GLU A 23 10.69 -6.56 6.29
C GLU A 23 10.15 -5.51 7.29
N LEU A 24 11.01 -4.56 7.64
CA LEU A 24 10.60 -3.43 8.47
C LEU A 24 9.58 -2.54 7.74
N SER A 25 8.58 -2.10 8.50
CA SER A 25 7.63 -1.11 8.02
C SER A 25 8.27 0.27 8.12
N THR A 26 8.64 0.86 6.99
CA THR A 26 9.31 2.16 6.91
C THR A 26 8.48 3.23 6.22
N VAL A 27 7.36 2.86 5.60
CA VAL A 27 6.48 3.75 4.84
C VAL A 27 5.05 3.64 5.36
N ALA A 28 4.41 4.79 5.61
CA ALA A 28 2.99 4.84 5.91
C ALA A 28 2.17 4.81 4.61
N ASP A 29 1.13 3.99 4.57
CA ASP A 29 0.21 3.86 3.45
C ASP A 29 -1.24 3.97 3.92
N HIS A 30 -2.14 4.45 3.05
CA HIS A 30 -3.57 4.57 3.38
C HIS A 30 -4.27 3.23 3.15
N TRP A 31 -5.09 2.78 4.10
CA TRP A 31 -5.80 1.48 4.07
C TRP A 31 -7.07 1.49 4.94
N PRO A 32 -8.16 0.80 4.55
CA PRO A 32 -8.39 0.11 3.28
C PRO A 32 -8.78 1.09 2.16
N ARG A 33 -9.01 2.35 2.52
CA ARG A 33 -9.33 3.43 1.59
C ARG A 33 -8.09 4.18 1.18
N THR A 34 -8.08 4.63 -0.06
CA THR A 34 -7.04 5.52 -0.58
C THR A 34 -7.20 6.92 0.01
N ARG A 35 -6.10 7.69 0.03
CA ARG A 35 -6.15 9.12 0.39
C ARG A 35 -7.21 9.89 -0.38
N ARG A 36 -7.37 9.59 -1.68
CA ARG A 36 -8.37 10.26 -2.53
C ARG A 36 -9.79 9.99 -2.05
N GLN A 37 -10.11 8.74 -1.71
CA GLN A 37 -11.43 8.39 -1.16
C GLN A 37 -11.70 9.10 0.16
N LEU A 38 -10.76 9.10 1.10
CA LEU A 38 -10.91 9.80 2.39
C LEU A 38 -11.18 11.29 2.19
N VAL A 39 -10.43 11.95 1.30
CA VAL A 39 -10.64 13.37 0.97
C VAL A 39 -12.00 13.61 0.30
N THR A 40 -12.40 12.74 -0.62
CA THR A 40 -13.72 12.83 -1.28
C THR A 40 -14.88 12.65 -0.30
N ASP A 41 -14.72 11.76 0.68
CA ASP A 41 -15.72 11.47 1.71
C ASP A 41 -15.75 12.54 2.83
N GLY A 42 -14.83 13.52 2.80
CA GLY A 42 -14.73 14.58 3.80
C GLY A 42 -14.12 14.14 5.12
N GLU A 43 -13.42 13.01 5.14
CA GLU A 43 -12.77 12.46 6.32
C GLU A 43 -11.33 12.97 6.49
N ASP A 44 -10.74 12.77 7.67
CA ASP A 44 -9.33 13.10 7.89
C ASP A 44 -8.43 12.04 7.22
N PRO A 45 -7.71 12.38 6.13
CA PRO A 45 -6.84 11.43 5.46
C PRO A 45 -5.61 11.04 6.30
N ASN A 46 -5.32 11.75 7.38
CA ASN A 46 -4.18 11.47 8.25
C ASN A 46 -4.60 10.74 9.54
N ASP A 47 -5.88 10.35 9.68
CA ASP A 47 -6.32 9.51 10.80
C ASP A 47 -5.56 8.17 10.76
N PRO A 48 -4.82 7.81 11.82
CA PRO A 48 -4.07 6.55 11.88
C PRO A 48 -4.97 5.31 11.77
N ALA A 49 -6.28 5.41 12.01
CA ALA A 49 -7.24 4.34 11.77
C ALA A 49 -7.35 3.96 10.28
N HIS A 50 -6.99 4.88 9.38
CA HIS A 50 -6.89 4.65 7.94
C HIS A 50 -5.46 4.42 7.47
N GLY A 51 -4.54 4.10 8.39
CA GLY A 51 -3.11 3.89 8.10
C GLY A 51 -2.67 2.43 8.22
N ARG A 52 -1.78 2.01 7.31
CA ARG A 52 -0.96 0.82 7.48
C ARG A 52 0.51 1.10 7.26
N GLY A 53 1.36 0.35 7.97
CA GLY A 53 2.79 0.39 7.76
C GLY A 53 3.22 -0.65 6.72
N LEU A 54 4.01 -0.26 5.72
CA LEU A 54 4.58 -1.13 4.70
C LEU A 54 6.09 -0.94 4.60
N CYS A 55 6.80 -1.96 4.12
CA CYS A 55 8.15 -1.75 3.59
C CYS A 55 8.07 -1.03 2.24
N GLU A 56 9.14 -0.34 1.86
CA GLU A 56 9.21 0.42 0.59
C GLU A 56 8.82 -0.43 -0.62
N GLY A 57 9.33 -1.66 -0.71
CA GLY A 57 9.04 -2.55 -1.85
C GLY A 57 7.56 -2.93 -1.96
N CYS A 58 6.89 -3.19 -0.84
CA CYS A 58 5.46 -3.49 -0.82
C CYS A 58 4.62 -2.24 -1.12
N HIS A 59 4.99 -1.10 -0.54
CA HIS A 59 4.34 0.19 -0.80
C HIS A 59 4.36 0.52 -2.30
N ASN A 60 5.53 0.47 -2.95
CA ASN A 60 5.67 0.83 -4.36
C ASN A 60 4.85 -0.09 -5.27
N ARG A 61 4.76 -1.39 -4.96
CA ARG A 61 3.91 -2.33 -5.71
C ARG A 61 2.43 -2.06 -5.52
N HIS A 62 1.99 -1.77 -4.29
CA HIS A 62 0.61 -1.41 -4.03
C HIS A 62 0.23 -0.15 -4.82
N THR A 63 1.02 0.91 -4.69
CA THR A 63 0.80 2.19 -5.40
C THR A 63 0.76 2.02 -6.92
N ALA A 64 1.70 1.25 -7.49
CA ALA A 64 1.72 1.00 -8.93
C ALA A 64 0.45 0.29 -9.45
N ARG A 65 -0.21 -0.53 -8.61
CA ARG A 65 -1.43 -1.25 -8.96
C ARG A 65 -2.70 -0.43 -8.70
N SER A 66 -2.81 0.19 -7.53
CA SER A 66 -4.04 0.83 -7.05
C SER A 66 -4.14 2.31 -7.42
N SER A 67 -3.00 2.96 -7.68
CA SER A 67 -2.91 4.40 -7.94
C SER A 67 -1.89 4.71 -9.04
N PRO A 68 -2.01 4.11 -10.24
CA PRO A 68 -1.10 4.41 -11.34
C PRO A 68 -1.16 5.91 -11.70
N GLY A 69 0.01 6.49 -11.95
CA GLY A 69 0.10 7.89 -12.38
C GLY A 69 -0.49 8.07 -13.78
N GLY A 70 -1.30 9.12 -13.97
CA GLY A 70 -2.01 9.38 -15.24
C GLY A 70 -1.22 10.20 -16.27
N TRP A 71 0.12 10.26 -16.19
CA TRP A 71 0.92 11.15 -17.06
C TRP A 71 0.80 10.82 -18.56
N ARG A 72 0.52 9.56 -18.91
CA ARG A 72 0.20 9.13 -20.27
C ARG A 72 -1.10 8.34 -20.21
N THR A 73 -2.22 9.00 -20.50
CA THR A 73 -3.50 8.35 -20.78
C THR A 73 -3.68 8.22 -22.29
#